data_AF-A0A2V5Q0Q2-F1
#
_entry.id   AF-A0A2V5Q0Q2-F1
#
_cell.length_a   1.000
_cell.length_b   1.000
_cell.length_c   1.000
_cell.angle_alpha   90.00
_cell.angle_beta   90.00
_cell.angle_gamma   90.00
#
_symmetry.space_group_name_H-M   'P 1'
#
loop_
_entity.id
_entity.type
_entity.pdbx_description
1 polymer ?
#
loop_
_entity_poly.entity_id
_entity_poly.type
_entity_poly.pdbx_seq_one_letter_code
_entity_poly.pdbx_strand_id
1 'polypeptide(L)'
;MGLTTGIGLVEIYDLDHVPISKLANISTRAFVETGGGIVIAGFIVGGASGSDQMVLRGIGPSLTGLGISNALADPNLQLRDGNGALLMSNNNWQDDPAQAAALTNAGLAPSNQLESGIVAALSPGAYTALLSGTNNGVGVGLVEDYDLGPP
;
A
#
# COMPACT_ATOMS: atom_id res chain seq x y z
N MET A 1 -30.58 11.74 -8.09
CA MET A 1 -29.74 11.37 -6.94
C MET A 1 -28.30 11.67 -7.35
N GLY A 2 -27.77 12.84 -6.99
CA GLY A 2 -26.40 13.20 -7.35
C GLY A 2 -25.44 12.40 -6.48
N LEU A 3 -24.59 11.59 -7.09
CA LEU A 3 -23.45 11.00 -6.40
C LEU A 3 -22.44 12.13 -6.17
N THR A 4 -22.37 12.65 -4.96
CA THR A 4 -21.32 13.61 -4.59
C THR A 4 -20.04 12.83 -4.30
N THR A 5 -18.95 13.15 -4.98
CA THR A 5 -17.60 12.69 -4.65
C THR A 5 -16.99 13.57 -3.55
N GLY A 6 -16.03 13.03 -2.80
CA GLY A 6 -15.35 13.76 -1.73
C GLY A 6 -14.06 13.05 -1.31
N ILE A 7 -13.17 13.79 -0.66
CA ILE A 7 -11.94 13.25 -0.07
C ILE A 7 -12.28 12.77 1.34
N GLY A 8 -11.95 11.50 1.63
CA GLY A 8 -12.07 10.91 2.95
C GLY A 8 -10.69 10.66 3.56
N LEU A 9 -10.54 10.95 4.85
CA LEU A 9 -9.38 10.56 5.65
C LEU A 9 -9.81 9.45 6.62
N VAL A 10 -9.00 8.39 6.70
CA VAL A 10 -9.16 7.31 7.67
C VAL A 10 -7.89 7.27 8.52
N GLU A 11 -8.06 7.34 9.83
CA GLU A 11 -6.98 7.24 10.80
C GLU A 11 -7.31 6.13 11.79
N ILE A 12 -6.34 5.26 12.04
CA ILE A 12 -6.44 4.18 13.02
C ILE A 12 -5.27 4.33 13.98
N TYR A 13 -5.57 4.36 15.27
CA TYR A 13 -4.57 4.41 16.32
C TYR A 13 -4.77 3.21 17.23
N ASP A 14 -3.68 2.46 17.44
CA ASP A 14 -3.61 1.56 18.57
C ASP A 14 -3.20 2.38 19.81
N LEU A 15 -4.05 2.40 20.83
CA LEU A 15 -3.84 3.15 22.06
C LEU A 15 -3.34 2.25 23.21
N ASP A 16 -3.38 0.92 23.02
CA ASP A 16 -2.99 -0.03 24.06
C ASP A 16 -1.46 -0.17 24.10
N HIS A 17 -0.86 0.29 25.20
CA HIS A 17 0.59 0.23 25.44
C HIS A 17 1.08 -1.11 26.02
N VAL A 18 0.25 -2.14 25.98
CA VAL A 18 0.65 -3.50 26.39
C VAL A 18 1.56 -4.04 25.28
N PRO A 19 2.69 -4.72 25.58
CA PRO A 19 3.73 -5.10 24.60
C PRO A 19 3.32 -6.20 23.59
N ILE A 20 2.05 -6.29 23.24
CA ILE A 20 1.46 -7.31 22.38
C ILE A 20 0.39 -6.75 21.42
N SER A 21 0.13 -5.43 21.42
CA SER A 21 -0.84 -4.84 20.50
C SER A 21 -0.13 -4.14 19.36
N LYS A 22 -0.53 -4.48 18.13
CA LYS A 22 0.07 -4.02 16.88
C LYS A 22 -0.99 -3.92 15.80
N LEU A 23 -1.02 -2.81 15.07
CA LEU A 23 -1.86 -2.67 13.89
C LEU A 23 -1.30 -3.56 12.77
N ALA A 24 -1.84 -4.77 12.64
CA ALA A 24 -1.32 -5.77 11.71
C ALA A 24 -1.45 -5.33 10.24
N ASN A 25 -2.56 -4.69 9.86
CA ASN A 25 -2.73 -4.15 8.52
C ASN A 25 -3.84 -3.09 8.42
N ILE A 26 -3.76 -2.28 7.37
CA ILE A 26 -4.85 -1.42 6.87
C ILE A 26 -5.03 -1.67 5.38
N SER A 27 -6.27 -1.61 4.90
CA SER A 27 -6.63 -1.82 3.49
C SER A 27 -7.67 -0.78 3.08
N THR A 28 -7.33 0.02 2.06
CA THR A 28 -8.18 1.13 1.61
C THR A 28 -8.45 1.01 0.11
N ARG A 29 -9.74 0.87 -0.24
CA ARG A 29 -10.21 0.89 -1.63
C ARG A 29 -10.69 2.30 -1.99
N ALA A 30 -10.11 2.89 -3.01
CA ALA A 30 -10.44 4.24 -3.46
C ALA A 30 -10.32 4.39 -4.97
N PHE A 31 -10.93 5.43 -5.53
CA PHE A 31 -10.76 5.77 -6.94
C PHE A 31 -9.47 6.57 -7.11
N VAL A 32 -8.53 6.03 -7.87
CA VAL A 32 -7.24 6.63 -8.19
C VAL A 32 -7.42 7.52 -9.41
N GLU A 33 -7.10 8.81 -9.25
CA GLU A 33 -7.05 9.79 -10.33
C GLU A 33 -5.60 10.14 -10.69
N THR A 34 -5.41 11.25 -11.41
CA THR A 34 -4.10 11.77 -11.79
C THR A 34 -3.74 13.00 -10.96
N GLY A 35 -2.47 13.43 -11.02
CA GLY A 35 -2.01 14.62 -10.29
C GLY A 35 -2.20 14.47 -8.78
N GLY A 36 -2.92 15.40 -8.16
CA GLY A 36 -3.20 15.39 -6.72
C GLY A 36 -4.26 14.39 -6.26
N GLY A 37 -4.97 13.72 -7.18
CA GLY A 37 -6.03 12.75 -6.87
C GLY A 37 -5.56 11.30 -6.83
N ILE A 38 -4.25 11.05 -6.72
CA ILE A 38 -3.73 9.71 -6.42
C ILE A 38 -4.12 9.29 -5.00
N VAL A 39 -4.07 7.99 -4.70
CA VAL A 39 -4.35 7.50 -3.36
C VAL A 39 -3.09 7.60 -2.49
N ILE A 40 -3.28 8.12 -1.28
CA ILE A 40 -2.21 8.36 -0.30
C ILE A 40 -2.54 7.54 0.95
N ALA A 41 -1.69 6.57 1.28
CA ALA A 41 -1.73 5.84 2.54
C ALA A 41 -0.52 6.26 3.38
N GLY A 42 -0.76 7.11 4.38
CA GLY A 42 0.24 7.51 5.37
C GLY A 42 0.21 6.55 6.54
N PHE A 43 1.39 6.14 7.02
CA PHE A 43 1.51 5.28 8.19
C PHE A 43 2.75 5.67 9.01
N ILE A 44 2.73 5.29 10.29
CA ILE A 44 3.85 5.49 11.22
C ILE A 44 4.30 4.11 11.68
N VAL A 45 5.58 3.82 11.50
CA VAL A 45 6.22 2.65 12.09
C VAL A 45 6.68 3.04 13.49
N GLY A 46 6.15 2.36 14.52
CA GLY A 46 6.47 2.57 15.94
C GLY A 46 7.55 1.61 16.46
N GLY A 47 7.77 1.59 17.79
CA GLY A 47 8.63 0.61 18.47
C GLY A 47 9.94 1.16 19.06
N ALA A 48 10.46 0.49 20.09
CA ALA A 48 11.55 0.99 20.96
C ALA A 48 12.98 0.70 20.45
N SER A 49 13.19 -0.25 19.53
CA SER A 49 14.51 -0.51 18.92
C SER A 49 14.44 -1.53 17.79
N GLY A 50 14.45 -1.08 16.54
CA GLY A 50 14.57 -1.96 15.37
C GLY A 50 13.80 -1.45 14.16
N SER A 51 14.03 -2.08 13.02
CA SER A 51 13.19 -1.88 11.84
C SER A 51 12.12 -2.96 11.77
N ASP A 52 10.90 -2.58 11.43
CA ASP A 52 9.81 -3.51 11.17
C ASP A 52 9.74 -3.86 9.68
N GLN A 53 9.40 -5.12 9.39
CA GLN A 53 9.25 -5.58 8.02
C GLN A 53 7.85 -5.23 7.53
N MET A 54 7.76 -4.22 6.68
CA MET A 54 6.51 -3.76 6.08
C MET A 54 6.30 -4.41 4.71
N VAL A 55 5.05 -4.73 4.40
CA VAL A 55 4.62 -5.10 3.05
C VAL A 55 3.55 -4.11 2.59
N LEU A 56 3.78 -3.48 1.44
CA LEU A 56 2.85 -2.53 0.83
C LEU A 56 2.39 -3.10 -0.51
N ARG A 57 1.09 -3.05 -0.80
CA ARG A 57 0.53 -3.58 -2.05
C ARG A 57 -0.35 -2.55 -2.76
N GLY A 58 -0.23 -2.54 -4.09
CA GLY A 58 -1.10 -1.82 -5.01
C GLY A 58 -1.89 -2.81 -5.85
N ILE A 59 -3.15 -3.01 -5.50
CA ILE A 59 -4.03 -4.01 -6.14
C ILE A 59 -5.03 -3.30 -7.06
N GLY A 60 -5.18 -3.81 -8.27
CA GLY A 60 -6.03 -3.22 -9.31
C GLY A 60 -6.71 -4.30 -10.13
N PRO A 61 -6.03 -4.93 -11.11
CA PRO A 61 -6.65 -5.90 -12.02
C PRO A 61 -7.39 -7.03 -11.32
N SER A 62 -6.92 -7.54 -10.19
CA SER A 62 -7.59 -8.63 -9.46
C SER A 62 -8.95 -8.23 -8.89
N LEU A 63 -9.21 -6.93 -8.71
CA LEU A 63 -10.51 -6.42 -8.24
C LEU A 63 -11.65 -6.70 -9.24
N THR A 64 -11.34 -6.90 -10.52
CA THR A 64 -12.33 -7.30 -11.53
C THR A 64 -12.97 -8.65 -11.20
N GLY A 65 -12.19 -9.59 -10.64
CA GLY A 65 -12.70 -10.87 -10.14
C GLY A 65 -13.62 -10.74 -8.92
N LEU A 66 -13.61 -9.59 -8.25
CA LEU A 66 -14.49 -9.24 -7.14
C LEU A 66 -15.69 -8.38 -7.56
N GLY A 67 -15.93 -8.24 -8.87
CA GLY A 67 -17.05 -7.48 -9.43
C GLY A 67 -16.82 -5.97 -9.56
N ILE A 68 -15.59 -5.50 -9.39
CA ILE A 68 -15.24 -4.09 -9.61
C ILE A 68 -14.93 -3.86 -11.10
N SER A 69 -15.88 -3.30 -11.83
CA SER A 69 -15.80 -3.15 -13.29
C SER A 69 -14.84 -2.06 -13.77
N ASN A 70 -14.52 -1.08 -12.94
CA ASN A 70 -13.64 0.06 -13.24
C ASN A 70 -12.34 0.00 -12.45
N ALA A 71 -11.77 -1.19 -12.27
CA ALA A 71 -10.51 -1.38 -11.56
C ALA A 71 -9.33 -0.65 -12.24
N LEU A 72 -8.37 -0.19 -11.43
CA LEU A 72 -7.13 0.40 -11.92
C LEU A 72 -6.34 -0.65 -12.69
N ALA A 73 -6.11 -0.41 -13.98
CA ALA A 73 -5.59 -1.44 -14.89
C ALA A 73 -4.11 -1.78 -14.68
N ASP A 74 -3.31 -0.81 -14.24
CA ASP A 74 -1.86 -0.96 -14.06
C ASP A 74 -1.42 -0.10 -12.85
N PRO A 75 -1.50 -0.65 -11.64
CA PRO A 75 -1.09 -0.01 -10.40
C PRO A 75 0.43 0.26 -10.36
N ASN A 76 0.80 1.48 -10.01
CA ASN A 76 2.16 1.87 -9.66
C ASN A 76 2.20 2.36 -8.21
N LEU A 77 3.01 1.72 -7.39
CA LEU A 77 3.18 1.99 -5.97
C LEU A 77 4.53 2.64 -5.69
N GLN A 78 4.54 3.67 -4.86
CA GLN A 78 5.77 4.29 -4.36
C GLN A 78 5.76 4.35 -2.84
N LEU A 79 6.91 4.06 -2.23
CA LEU A 79 7.16 4.27 -0.81
C LEU A 79 8.05 5.51 -0.64
N ARG A 80 7.61 6.44 0.20
CA ARG A 80 8.34 7.65 0.57
C ARG A 80 8.61 7.74 2.07
N ASP A 81 9.73 8.35 2.43
CA ASP A 81 10.03 8.71 3.82
C ASP A 81 9.27 9.96 4.27
N GLY A 82 9.39 10.30 5.56
CA GLY A 82 8.75 11.49 6.15
C GLY A 82 9.21 12.84 5.57
N ASN A 83 10.29 12.86 4.79
CA ASN A 83 10.74 14.05 4.06
C ASN A 83 10.24 14.06 2.59
N GLY A 84 9.49 13.04 2.18
CA GLY A 84 8.98 12.86 0.83
C GLY A 84 10.00 12.26 -0.15
N ALA A 85 11.17 11.81 0.33
CA ALA A 85 12.15 11.15 -0.52
C ALA A 85 11.65 9.78 -0.96
N LEU A 86 11.81 9.46 -2.24
CA LEU A 86 11.46 8.14 -2.78
C LEU A 86 12.44 7.09 -2.24
N LEU A 87 11.91 6.08 -1.55
CA LEU A 87 12.68 4.95 -1.05
C LEU A 87 12.61 3.77 -2.03
N MET A 88 11.40 3.46 -2.53
CA MET A 88 11.18 2.35 -3.45
C MET A 88 9.96 2.63 -4.34
N SER A 89 9.96 2.07 -5.54
CA SER A 89 8.80 2.08 -6.44
C SER A 89 8.64 0.73 -7.11
N ASN A 90 7.41 0.30 -7.34
CA ASN A 90 7.12 -0.94 -8.05
C ASN A 90 5.83 -0.79 -8.85
N ASN A 91 5.83 -1.23 -10.11
CA ASN A 91 4.66 -1.27 -10.99
C ASN A 91 4.39 -2.65 -11.60
N ASN A 92 5.12 -3.68 -11.20
CA ASN A 92 4.78 -5.10 -11.34
C ASN A 92 5.56 -5.86 -10.26
N TRP A 93 4.87 -6.59 -9.40
CA TRP A 93 5.48 -7.19 -8.20
C TRP A 93 6.53 -8.27 -8.51
N GLN A 94 6.53 -8.80 -9.74
CA GLN A 94 7.46 -9.84 -10.20
C GLN A 94 8.73 -9.29 -10.88
N ASP A 95 8.81 -7.98 -11.15
CA ASP A 95 9.95 -7.39 -11.88
C ASP A 95 11.27 -7.47 -11.09
N ASP A 96 11.20 -7.45 -9.77
CA ASP A 96 12.32 -7.74 -8.88
C ASP A 96 12.15 -9.14 -8.27
N PRO A 97 12.99 -10.13 -8.64
CA PRO A 97 12.89 -11.49 -8.12
C PRO A 97 13.03 -11.59 -6.60
N ALA A 98 13.78 -10.69 -5.95
CA ALA A 98 13.93 -10.69 -4.51
C ALA A 98 12.65 -10.21 -3.81
N GLN A 99 12.01 -9.17 -4.35
CA GLN A 99 10.71 -8.69 -3.87
C GLN A 99 9.62 -9.74 -4.11
N ALA A 100 9.60 -10.36 -5.29
CA ALA A 100 8.65 -11.43 -5.62
C ALA A 100 8.76 -12.62 -4.65
N ALA A 101 10.00 -13.04 -4.35
CA ALA A 101 10.26 -14.10 -3.38
C ALA A 101 9.82 -13.69 -1.96
N ALA A 102 10.12 -12.46 -1.53
CA ALA A 102 9.73 -11.96 -0.22
C ALA A 102 8.19 -11.91 -0.06
N LEU A 103 7.47 -11.36 -1.05
CA LEU A 103 6.00 -11.33 -1.07
C LEU A 103 5.40 -12.73 -1.04
N THR A 104 5.97 -13.66 -1.80
CA THR A 104 5.53 -15.07 -1.82
C THR A 104 5.75 -15.74 -0.47
N ASN A 105 6.93 -15.57 0.14
CA ASN A 105 7.25 -16.13 1.46
C ASN A 105 6.37 -15.55 2.57
N ALA A 106 5.96 -14.29 2.45
CA ALA A 106 5.01 -13.65 3.37
C ALA A 106 3.56 -14.13 3.17
N GLY A 107 3.26 -14.89 2.12
CA GLY A 107 1.88 -15.26 1.75
C GLY A 107 1.06 -14.07 1.22
N LEU A 108 1.72 -13.00 0.79
CA LEU A 108 1.12 -11.74 0.37
C LEU A 108 1.38 -11.42 -1.12
N ALA A 109 1.83 -12.39 -1.92
CA ALA A 109 1.97 -12.24 -3.36
C ALA A 109 0.65 -11.78 -4.01
N PRO A 110 0.64 -10.67 -4.78
CA PRO A 110 -0.51 -10.30 -5.61
C PRO A 110 -0.85 -11.39 -6.63
N SER A 111 -2.13 -11.52 -6.98
CA SER A 111 -2.61 -12.57 -7.89
C SER A 111 -2.44 -12.20 -9.37
N ASN A 112 -2.34 -10.92 -9.70
CA ASN A 112 -2.08 -10.47 -11.07
C ASN A 112 -0.65 -9.93 -11.19
N GLN A 113 0.03 -10.27 -12.28
CA GLN A 113 1.41 -9.84 -12.53
C GLN A 113 1.57 -8.31 -12.63
N LEU A 114 0.51 -7.60 -13.05
CA LEU A 114 0.51 -6.13 -13.17
C LEU A 114 0.30 -5.40 -11.84
N GLU A 115 0.09 -6.12 -10.74
CA GLU A 115 -0.10 -5.49 -9.44
C GLU A 115 1.25 -5.11 -8.81
N SER A 116 1.24 -4.10 -7.94
CA SER A 116 2.45 -3.63 -7.29
C SER A 116 2.65 -4.30 -5.92
N GLY A 117 3.91 -4.53 -5.55
CA GLY A 117 4.27 -4.96 -4.21
C GLY A 117 5.64 -4.46 -3.79
N ILE A 118 5.76 -4.04 -2.53
CA ILE A 118 6.99 -3.58 -1.89
C ILE A 118 7.13 -4.28 -0.54
N VAL A 119 8.29 -4.86 -0.26
CA VAL A 119 8.72 -5.35 1.05
C VAL A 119 9.93 -4.53 1.49
N ALA A 120 9.81 -3.88 2.64
CA ALA A 120 10.85 -3.00 3.16
C ALA A 120 10.99 -3.15 4.69
N ALA A 121 12.24 -3.19 5.16
CA ALA A 121 12.53 -3.06 6.59
C ALA A 121 12.63 -1.56 6.93
N LEU A 122 11.67 -1.04 7.67
CA LEU A 122 11.55 0.39 7.97
C LEU A 122 11.84 0.67 9.44
N SER A 123 12.76 1.60 9.70
CA SER A 123 13.02 2.09 11.04
C SER A 123 11.83 2.93 11.55
N PRO A 124 11.77 3.24 12.86
CA PRO A 124 10.67 4.03 13.38
C PRO A 124 10.62 5.41 12.71
N GLY A 125 9.43 5.80 12.25
CA GLY A 125 9.27 7.02 11.46
C GLY A 125 7.95 7.07 10.70
N ALA A 126 7.70 8.23 10.09
CA ALA A 126 6.55 8.44 9.21
C ALA A 126 6.92 8.06 7.78
N TYR A 127 5.99 7.39 7.10
CA TYR A 127 6.13 6.93 5.73
C TYR A 127 4.84 7.16 4.95
N THR A 128 4.93 7.08 3.62
CA THR A 128 3.77 7.22 2.75
C THR A 128 3.86 6.24 1.59
N ALA A 129 2.83 5.41 1.44
CA ALA A 129 2.56 4.63 0.25
C ALA A 129 1.66 5.44 -0.71
N LEU A 130 2.13 5.67 -1.93
CA LEU A 130 1.40 6.39 -2.97
C LEU A 130 0.99 5.42 -4.06
N LEU A 131 -0.31 5.33 -4.33
CA LEU A 131 -0.87 4.49 -5.38
C LEU A 131 -1.40 5.36 -6.52
N SER A 132 -0.81 5.17 -7.70
CA SER A 132 -1.16 5.84 -8.96
C SER A 132 -1.36 4.82 -10.07
N GLY A 133 -2.02 5.17 -11.18
CA GLY A 133 -1.96 4.37 -12.41
C GLY A 133 -0.74 4.72 -13.26
N THR A 134 -0.15 3.72 -13.93
CA THR A 134 0.86 3.98 -14.97
C THR A 134 0.22 4.75 -16.14
N ASN A 135 1.03 5.54 -16.87
CA ASN A 135 0.58 6.28 -18.07
C ASN A 135 -0.69 7.13 -17.87
N ASN A 136 -0.86 7.72 -16.68
CA ASN A 136 -2.06 8.48 -16.29
C ASN A 136 -3.35 7.63 -16.23
N GLY A 137 -3.23 6.33 -15.98
CA GLY A 137 -4.34 5.43 -15.74
C GLY A 137 -5.14 5.84 -14.49
N VAL A 138 -6.45 5.65 -14.55
CA VAL A 138 -7.38 5.93 -13.46
C VAL A 138 -8.30 4.73 -13.23
N GLY A 139 -8.86 4.61 -12.04
CA GLY A 139 -9.75 3.51 -11.70
C GLY A 139 -9.76 3.20 -10.21
N VAL A 140 -10.57 2.23 -9.81
CA VAL A 140 -10.61 1.75 -8.43
C VAL A 140 -9.35 0.94 -8.13
N GLY A 141 -8.52 1.44 -7.23
CA GLY A 141 -7.36 0.74 -6.67
C GLY A 141 -7.59 0.37 -5.21
N LEU A 142 -6.80 -0.58 -4.73
CA LEU A 142 -6.73 -0.97 -3.34
C LEU A 142 -5.27 -0.84 -2.89
N VAL A 143 -5.03 -0.02 -1.87
CA VAL A 143 -3.73 0.10 -1.19
C VAL A 143 -3.81 -0.66 0.12
N GLU A 144 -2.78 -1.45 0.42
CA GLU A 144 -2.71 -2.25 1.63
C GLU A 144 -1.33 -2.15 2.24
N ASP A 145 -1.30 -1.88 3.55
CA ASP A 145 -0.07 -1.81 4.33
C ASP A 145 -0.16 -2.89 5.42
N TYR A 146 0.81 -3.79 5.45
CA TYR A 146 0.94 -4.86 6.43
C TYR A 146 2.21 -4.66 7.23
N ASP A 147 2.11 -4.83 8.54
CA ASP A 147 3.26 -4.85 9.42
C ASP A 147 3.54 -6.28 9.88
N LEU A 148 4.67 -6.83 9.42
CA LEU A 148 5.14 -8.18 9.71
C LEU A 148 6.27 -8.19 10.76
N GLY A 149 6.63 -7.03 11.33
CA GLY A 149 7.54 -6.98 12.47
C GLY A 149 6.96 -7.70 13.70
N PRO A 150 7.79 -8.05 14.69
CA PRO A 150 7.29 -8.58 15.96
C PRO A 150 6.30 -7.59 16.63
N PRO A 151 5.35 -8.08 17.44
CA PRO A 151 4.51 -7.23 18.28
C PRO A 151 5.30 -6.60 19.44
#